data_AF-A0AAU9TQZ2-F1
#
_entry.id   AF-A0AAU9TQZ2-F1
#
_cell.length_a   1.000
_cell.length_b   1.000
_cell.length_c   1.000
_cell.angle_alpha   90.00
_cell.angle_beta   90.00
_cell.angle_gamma   90.00
#
_symmetry.space_group_name_H-M   'P 1'
#
loop_
_entity.id
_entity.type
_entity.pdbx_description
1 polymer ?
#
loop_
_entity_poly.entity_id
_entity_poly.type
_entity_poly.pdbx_seq_one_letter_code
_entity_poly.pdbx_strand_id
1 'polypeptide(L)'
;MNDNEIENLKNELEHEKTCRDSAAWQNGELEKQIVSMQEELRKGDYPWVSDGDLQKESLKHKQLLQAIDALKEQLPILKEKIKGARICGPDCKLKHDDLNINLDILTPAELLRTVKRFERLKTDLLSTLRSREWRLDSESKLFVRVNDQRTYLQNELMICQNNIMRLQKNGSYWQNIPRRNDERVLDPKRGPIKKIFGNERLPPIVT
;
A
#
# COMPACT_ATOMS: atom_id res chain seq x y z
N MET A 1 -72.87 -48.40 32.26
CA MET A 1 -72.17 -47.28 31.60
C MET A 1 -71.54 -47.84 30.35
N ASN A 2 -71.79 -47.21 29.21
CA ASN A 2 -71.44 -47.76 27.91
C ASN A 2 -69.95 -47.49 27.67
N ASP A 3 -69.14 -48.52 27.42
CA ASP A 3 -67.69 -48.35 27.22
C ASP A 3 -67.36 -47.35 26.10
N ASN A 4 -68.27 -47.20 25.14
CA ASN A 4 -68.21 -46.22 24.05
C ASN A 4 -68.33 -44.76 24.54
N GLU A 5 -69.14 -44.48 25.57
CA GLU A 5 -69.27 -43.14 26.14
C GLU A 5 -68.01 -42.77 26.94
N ILE A 6 -67.43 -43.74 27.64
CA ILE A 6 -66.17 -43.54 28.37
C ILE A 6 -65.03 -43.24 27.40
N GLU A 7 -64.98 -43.93 26.25
CA GLU A 7 -63.96 -43.67 25.23
C GLU A 7 -64.14 -42.31 24.55
N ASN A 8 -65.38 -41.90 24.27
CA ASN A 8 -65.66 -40.56 23.74
C ASN A 8 -65.22 -39.46 24.71
N LEU A 9 -65.50 -39.61 26.02
CA LEU A 9 -65.07 -38.65 27.04
C LEU A 9 -63.55 -38.59 27.20
N LYS A 10 -62.84 -39.71 27.03
CA LYS A 10 -61.36 -39.71 27.01
C LYS A 10 -60.83 -38.97 25.80
N ASN A 11 -61.42 -39.18 24.63
CA ASN A 11 -61.03 -38.49 23.40
C ASN A 11 -61.27 -36.98 23.49
N GLU A 12 -62.41 -36.56 24.04
CA GLU A 12 -62.70 -35.14 24.30
C GLU A 12 -61.73 -34.53 25.29
N LEU A 13 -61.43 -35.24 26.39
CA LEU A 13 -60.46 -34.77 27.39
C LEU A 13 -59.06 -34.62 26.80
N GLU A 14 -58.63 -35.56 25.95
CA GLU A 14 -57.32 -35.50 25.30
C GLU A 14 -57.25 -34.40 24.24
N HIS A 15 -58.35 -34.18 23.49
CA HIS A 15 -58.47 -33.04 22.60
C HIS A 15 -58.39 -31.72 23.36
N GLU A 16 -59.08 -31.59 24.50
CA GLU A 16 -59.06 -30.38 25.33
C GLU A 16 -57.66 -30.11 25.92
N LYS A 17 -56.94 -31.14 26.38
CA LYS A 17 -55.53 -31.00 26.78
C LYS A 17 -54.66 -30.49 25.64
N THR A 18 -54.80 -31.08 24.45
CA THR A 18 -54.03 -30.68 23.27
C THR A 18 -54.31 -29.22 22.89
N CYS A 19 -55.58 -28.81 22.93
CA CYS A 19 -55.99 -27.43 22.68
C CYS A 19 -55.42 -26.46 23.72
N ARG A 20 -55.43 -26.85 25.00
CA ARG A 20 -54.86 -26.05 26.09
C ARG A 20 -53.35 -25.88 25.95
N ASP A 21 -52.63 -26.96 25.65
CA ASP A 21 -51.18 -26.93 25.47
C ASP A 21 -50.80 -26.08 24.24
N SER A 22 -51.59 -26.17 23.17
CA SER A 22 -51.43 -25.32 21.97
C SER A 22 -51.68 -23.84 22.29
N ALA A 23 -52.71 -23.53 23.07
CA ALA A 23 -53.00 -22.16 23.49
C ALA A 23 -51.92 -21.60 24.43
N ALA A 24 -51.41 -22.41 25.35
CA ALA A 24 -50.31 -22.04 26.23
C ALA A 24 -49.03 -21.75 25.43
N TRP A 25 -48.74 -22.57 24.41
CA TRP A 25 -47.61 -22.34 23.50
C TRP A 25 -47.78 -21.04 22.70
N GLN A 26 -48.96 -20.80 22.12
CA GLN A 26 -49.26 -19.58 21.37
C GLN A 26 -49.15 -18.33 22.25
N ASN A 27 -49.65 -18.38 23.49
CA ASN A 27 -49.48 -17.29 24.45
C ASN A 27 -48.00 -17.03 24.74
N GLY A 28 -47.19 -18.08 24.94
CA GLY A 28 -45.75 -17.93 25.13
C GLY A 28 -45.03 -17.30 23.94
N GLU A 29 -45.45 -17.61 22.71
CA GLU A 29 -44.89 -16.96 21.51
C GLU A 29 -45.32 -15.50 21.38
N LEU A 30 -46.57 -15.17 21.70
CA LEU A 30 -47.06 -13.80 21.72
C LEU A 30 -46.34 -12.94 22.76
N GLU A 31 -46.09 -13.47 23.96
CA GLU A 31 -45.30 -12.78 24.99
C GLU A 31 -43.87 -12.49 24.52
N LYS A 32 -43.21 -13.45 23.88
CA LYS A 32 -41.88 -13.24 23.28
C LYS A 32 -41.92 -12.16 22.20
N GLN A 33 -42.95 -12.17 21.35
CA GLN A 33 -43.09 -11.19 20.29
C GLN A 33 -43.32 -9.78 20.85
N ILE A 34 -44.15 -9.65 21.90
CA ILE A 34 -44.37 -8.38 22.60
C ILE A 34 -43.06 -7.84 23.17
N VAL A 35 -42.27 -8.67 23.85
CA VAL A 35 -40.96 -8.26 24.39
C VAL A 35 -40.01 -7.82 23.29
N SER A 36 -39.95 -8.57 22.18
CA SER A 36 -39.12 -8.22 21.02
C SER A 36 -39.49 -6.85 20.43
N MET A 37 -40.79 -6.61 20.22
CA MET A 37 -41.28 -5.34 19.68
C MET A 37 -41.00 -4.17 20.63
N GLN A 38 -41.17 -4.37 21.94
CA GLN A 38 -40.85 -3.35 22.94
C GLN A 38 -39.36 -2.98 22.93
N GLU A 39 -38.47 -3.95 22.73
CA GLU A 39 -37.03 -3.73 22.64
C GLU A 39 -36.64 -3.01 21.33
N GLU A 40 -37.30 -3.34 20.22
CA GLU A 40 -37.11 -2.63 18.95
C GLU A 40 -37.54 -1.17 19.03
N LEU A 41 -38.69 -0.88 19.65
CA LEU A 41 -39.18 0.48 19.84
C LEU A 41 -38.30 1.33 20.78
N ARG A 42 -37.47 0.69 21.62
CA ARG A 42 -36.50 1.38 22.48
C ARG A 42 -35.20 1.73 21.77
N LYS A 43 -34.91 1.12 20.61
CA LYS A 43 -33.76 1.51 19.79
C LYS A 43 -34.12 2.79 19.05
N GLY A 44 -33.38 3.88 19.32
CA GLY A 44 -33.61 5.17 18.68
C GLY A 44 -33.45 5.09 17.15
N ASP A 45 -34.08 6.04 16.43
CA ASP A 45 -34.12 6.09 14.95
C ASP A 45 -32.73 6.21 14.29
N TYR A 46 -31.69 6.52 15.07
CA TYR A 46 -30.33 6.64 14.58
C TYR A 46 -29.40 5.55 15.17
N PRO A 47 -28.58 4.88 14.35
CA PRO A 47 -27.67 3.82 14.81
C PRO A 47 -26.49 4.34 15.64
N TRP A 48 -26.32 5.66 15.72
CA TRP A 48 -25.19 6.30 16.40
C TRP A 48 -25.48 6.37 17.90
N VAL A 49 -24.89 5.43 18.65
CA VAL A 49 -25.08 5.31 20.10
C VAL A 49 -24.26 6.37 20.87
N SER A 50 -23.29 7.02 20.21
CA SER A 50 -22.42 8.04 20.82
C SER A 50 -21.87 9.04 19.81
N ASP A 51 -21.60 10.28 20.25
CA ASP A 51 -20.88 11.31 19.50
C ASP A 51 -19.52 10.84 18.95
N GLY A 52 -18.91 9.83 19.58
CA GLY A 52 -17.67 9.21 19.10
C GLY A 52 -17.83 8.48 17.76
N ASP A 53 -19.01 7.95 17.45
CA ASP A 53 -19.24 7.28 16.17
C ASP A 53 -19.44 8.28 15.03
N LEU A 54 -20.05 9.44 15.33
CA LEU A 54 -20.12 10.57 14.41
C LEU A 54 -18.72 11.10 14.07
N GLN A 55 -17.83 11.19 15.06
CA GLN A 55 -16.45 11.63 14.84
C GLN A 55 -15.66 10.65 13.98
N LYS A 56 -15.82 9.33 14.19
CA LYS A 56 -15.21 8.31 13.32
C LYS A 56 -15.72 8.41 11.88
N GLU A 57 -17.02 8.58 11.70
CA GLU A 57 -17.61 8.66 10.35
C GLU A 57 -17.18 9.95 9.64
N SER A 58 -17.09 11.07 10.35
CA SER A 58 -16.53 12.32 9.84
C SER A 58 -15.07 12.18 9.40
N LEU A 59 -14.25 11.46 10.17
CA LEU A 59 -12.86 11.19 9.81
C LEU A 59 -12.76 10.30 8.56
N LYS A 60 -13.56 9.24 8.46
CA LYS A 60 -13.63 8.40 7.25
C LYS A 60 -14.07 9.22 6.04
N HIS A 61 -15.09 10.06 6.18
CA HIS A 61 -15.56 10.92 5.10
C HIS A 61 -14.44 11.85 4.59
N LYS A 62 -13.67 12.45 5.51
CA LYS A 62 -12.51 13.27 5.16
C LYS A 62 -11.43 12.49 4.41
N GLN A 63 -11.14 11.26 4.83
CA GLN A 63 -10.18 10.39 4.12
C GLN A 63 -10.68 10.02 2.72
N LEU A 64 -11.97 9.73 2.56
CA LEU A 64 -12.57 9.43 1.26
C LEU A 64 -12.51 10.63 0.32
N LEU A 65 -12.76 11.84 0.80
CA LEU A 65 -12.61 13.06 0.00
C LEU A 65 -11.17 13.25 -0.49
N GLN A 66 -10.19 13.08 0.39
CA GLN A 66 -8.77 13.14 0.01
C GLN A 66 -8.40 12.08 -1.04
N ALA A 67 -8.92 10.85 -0.90
CA ALA A 67 -8.71 9.79 -1.87
C ALA A 67 -9.36 10.12 -3.23
N ILE A 68 -10.57 10.70 -3.22
CA ILE A 68 -11.26 11.15 -4.44
C ILE A 68 -10.44 12.21 -5.16
N ASP A 69 -9.89 13.20 -4.44
CA ASP A 69 -9.09 14.26 -5.04
C ASP A 69 -7.78 13.72 -5.64
N ALA A 70 -7.10 12.82 -4.93
CA ALA A 70 -5.92 12.13 -5.46
C ALA A 70 -6.25 11.31 -6.73
N LEU A 71 -7.38 10.61 -6.74
CA LEU A 71 -7.81 9.84 -7.92
C LEU A 71 -8.17 10.75 -9.09
N LYS A 72 -8.81 11.91 -8.85
CA LYS A 72 -9.10 12.91 -9.89
C LYS A 72 -7.83 13.46 -10.53
N GLU A 73 -6.75 13.64 -9.76
CA GLU A 73 -5.45 14.05 -10.29
C GLU A 73 -4.75 12.92 -11.08
N GLN A 74 -4.85 11.67 -10.62
CA GLN A 74 -4.21 10.54 -11.28
C GLN A 74 -4.90 10.12 -12.59
N LEU A 75 -6.23 10.25 -12.67
CA LEU A 75 -7.02 9.85 -13.83
C LEU A 75 -6.55 10.48 -15.16
N PRO A 76 -6.34 11.81 -15.29
CA PRO A 76 -5.84 12.41 -16.53
C PRO A 76 -4.42 11.95 -16.86
N ILE A 77 -3.54 11.80 -15.85
CA ILE A 77 -2.16 11.32 -16.05
C ILE A 77 -2.17 9.91 -16.64
N LEU A 78 -2.99 9.02 -16.08
CA LEU A 78 -3.13 7.65 -16.57
C LEU A 78 -3.77 7.60 -17.96
N LYS A 79 -4.78 8.44 -18.24
CA LYS A 79 -5.36 8.56 -19.59
C LYS A 79 -4.32 8.99 -20.63
N GLU A 80 -3.47 9.96 -20.31
CA GLU A 80 -2.38 10.38 -21.20
C GLU A 80 -1.31 9.30 -21.36
N LYS A 81 -0.95 8.58 -20.29
CA LYS A 81 -0.06 7.42 -20.38
C LYS A 81 -0.61 6.31 -21.27
N ILE A 82 -1.92 6.03 -21.20
CA ILE A 82 -2.58 5.04 -22.08
C ILE A 82 -2.58 5.51 -23.53
N LYS A 83 -2.86 6.80 -23.79
CA LYS A 83 -2.73 7.37 -25.14
C LYS A 83 -1.30 7.25 -25.67
N GLY A 84 -0.30 7.51 -24.83
CA GLY A 84 1.11 7.34 -25.15
C GLY A 84 1.50 5.88 -25.38
N ALA A 85 0.91 4.93 -24.66
CA ALA A 85 1.15 3.50 -24.82
C ALA A 85 0.51 2.89 -26.08
N ARG A 86 -0.55 3.50 -26.62
CA ARG A 86 -1.14 3.12 -27.94
C ARG A 86 -0.22 3.47 -29.11
N ILE A 87 0.71 4.39 -28.90
CA ILE A 87 1.77 4.70 -29.84
C ILE A 87 2.91 3.76 -29.49
N CYS A 88 3.38 2.99 -30.47
CA CYS A 88 4.55 2.17 -30.26
C CYS A 88 5.67 3.07 -29.71
N GLY A 89 6.29 2.71 -28.58
CA GLY A 89 7.17 3.60 -27.81
C GLY A 89 8.30 4.22 -28.64
N PRO A 90 9.07 5.19 -28.11
CA PRO A 90 10.06 5.97 -28.89
C PRO A 90 11.10 5.11 -29.64
N ASP A 91 11.35 3.89 -29.16
CA ASP A 91 12.27 2.92 -29.75
C ASP A 91 11.60 1.95 -30.76
N CYS A 92 10.31 2.12 -31.03
CA CYS A 92 9.56 1.31 -31.96
C CYS A 92 9.46 2.01 -33.31
N LYS A 93 10.21 1.50 -34.28
CA LYS A 93 10.30 2.07 -35.63
C LYS A 93 9.20 1.59 -36.57
N LEU A 94 8.24 0.80 -36.08
CA LEU A 94 7.11 0.29 -36.86
C LEU A 94 6.15 1.43 -37.19
N LYS A 95 6.00 1.76 -38.47
CA LYS A 95 4.94 2.65 -38.91
C LYS A 95 3.64 1.85 -39.04
N HIS A 96 2.50 2.49 -38.82
CA HIS A 96 1.20 1.85 -39.01
C HIS A 96 1.01 1.37 -40.47
N ASP A 97 1.64 2.07 -41.42
CA ASP A 97 1.71 1.71 -42.83
C ASP A 97 2.58 0.47 -43.12
N ASP A 98 3.42 0.03 -42.16
CA ASP A 98 4.19 -1.21 -42.26
C ASP A 98 3.34 -2.46 -42.10
N LEU A 99 2.16 -2.32 -41.50
CA LEU A 99 1.26 -3.42 -41.19
C LEU A 99 -0.03 -3.39 -42.03
N ASN A 100 -0.30 -2.29 -42.74
CA ASN A 100 -1.51 -2.15 -43.51
C ASN A 100 -1.36 -2.80 -44.90
N ILE A 101 -2.11 -3.88 -45.14
CA ILE A 101 -2.17 -4.57 -46.44
C ILE A 101 -3.51 -4.23 -47.08
N ASN A 102 -3.48 -3.65 -48.28
CA ASN A 102 -4.69 -3.49 -49.07
C ASN A 102 -5.05 -4.83 -49.73
N LEU A 103 -6.12 -5.45 -49.25
CA LEU A 103 -6.58 -6.76 -49.73
C LEU A 103 -7.20 -6.68 -51.14
N ASP A 104 -7.69 -5.52 -51.55
CA ASP A 104 -8.42 -5.34 -52.82
C ASP A 104 -7.49 -5.28 -54.05
N ILE A 105 -6.19 -5.07 -53.83
CA ILE A 105 -5.18 -4.93 -54.90
C ILE A 105 -4.21 -6.13 -54.92
N LEU A 106 -4.38 -7.11 -54.03
CA LEU A 106 -3.41 -8.15 -53.71
C LEU A 106 -3.13 -9.14 -54.87
N THR A 107 -2.34 -8.72 -55.84
CA THR A 107 -1.80 -9.59 -56.90
C THR A 107 -0.71 -10.51 -56.34
N PRO A 108 -0.38 -11.63 -57.02
CA PRO A 108 0.71 -12.50 -56.59
C PRO A 108 2.06 -11.78 -56.43
N ALA A 109 2.32 -10.78 -57.26
CA ALA A 109 3.52 -9.95 -57.18
C ALA A 109 3.51 -9.03 -55.95
N GLU A 110 2.37 -8.46 -55.59
CA GLU A 110 2.21 -7.64 -54.39
C GLU A 110 2.29 -8.46 -53.12
N LEU A 111 1.70 -9.65 -53.11
CA LEU A 111 1.86 -10.61 -52.02
C LEU A 111 3.34 -10.94 -51.79
N LEU A 112 4.10 -11.24 -52.85
CA LEU A 112 5.53 -11.51 -52.75
C LEU A 112 6.32 -10.32 -52.19
N ARG A 113 6.00 -9.08 -52.59
CA ARG A 113 6.63 -7.86 -52.05
C ARG A 113 6.32 -7.69 -50.57
N THR A 114 5.07 -7.92 -50.17
CA THR A 114 4.62 -7.83 -48.77
C THR A 114 5.31 -8.89 -47.91
N VAL A 115 5.43 -10.14 -48.38
CA VAL A 115 6.17 -11.20 -47.69
C VAL A 115 7.63 -10.79 -47.48
N LYS A 116 8.33 -10.31 -48.53
CA LYS A 116 9.72 -9.84 -48.40
C LYS A 116 9.86 -8.64 -47.45
N ARG A 117 8.87 -7.74 -47.42
CA ARG A 117 8.84 -6.64 -46.45
C ARG A 117 8.74 -7.16 -45.03
N PHE A 118 7.85 -8.13 -44.77
CA PHE A 118 7.70 -8.74 -43.46
C PHE A 118 8.93 -9.55 -43.03
N GLU A 119 9.63 -10.21 -43.95
CA GLU A 119 10.90 -10.89 -43.63
C GLU A 119 11.99 -9.93 -43.17
N ARG A 120 12.10 -8.76 -43.83
CA ARG A 120 13.02 -7.70 -43.38
C ARG A 120 12.60 -7.15 -42.02
N LEU A 121 11.31 -6.84 -41.87
CA LEU A 121 10.77 -6.33 -40.62
C LEU A 121 11.00 -7.31 -39.45
N LYS A 122 10.79 -8.61 -39.67
CA LYS A 122 11.12 -9.68 -38.71
C LYS A 122 12.59 -9.62 -38.31
N THR A 123 13.49 -9.48 -39.27
CA THR A 123 14.94 -9.39 -39.02
C THR A 123 15.29 -8.16 -38.20
N ASP A 124 14.73 -7.00 -38.54
CA ASP A 124 14.96 -5.73 -37.83
C ASP A 124 14.42 -5.78 -36.39
N LEU A 125 13.23 -6.38 -36.21
CA LEU A 125 12.63 -6.57 -34.88
C LEU A 125 13.46 -7.53 -34.02
N LEU A 126 13.94 -8.64 -34.58
CA LEU A 126 14.84 -9.56 -33.87
C LEU A 126 16.15 -8.89 -33.45
N SER A 127 16.75 -8.10 -34.34
CA SER A 127 17.96 -7.33 -34.03
C SER A 127 17.70 -6.32 -32.90
N THR A 128 16.58 -5.60 -32.97
CA THR A 128 16.19 -4.62 -31.94
C THR A 128 15.92 -5.31 -30.60
N LEU A 129 15.25 -6.46 -30.61
CA LEU A 129 14.99 -7.27 -29.42
C LEU A 129 16.31 -7.67 -28.75
N ARG A 130 17.25 -8.23 -29.51
CA ARG A 130 18.55 -8.65 -29.00
C ARG A 130 19.36 -7.49 -28.42
N SER A 131 19.31 -6.32 -29.05
CA SER A 131 19.95 -5.11 -28.53
C SER A 131 19.34 -4.65 -27.21
N ARG A 132 18.01 -4.71 -27.07
CA ARG A 132 17.32 -4.40 -25.82
C ARG A 132 17.65 -5.39 -24.71
N GLU A 133 17.66 -6.69 -25.01
CA GLU A 133 18.05 -7.73 -24.06
C GLU A 133 19.48 -7.50 -23.54
N TRP A 134 20.41 -7.17 -24.44
CA TRP A 134 21.78 -6.84 -24.06
C TRP A 134 21.86 -5.59 -23.17
N ARG A 135 21.11 -4.53 -23.49
CA ARG A 135 21.04 -3.33 -22.64
C ARG A 135 20.48 -3.64 -21.26
N LEU A 136 19.41 -4.44 -21.17
CA LEU A 136 18.81 -4.85 -19.91
C LEU A 136 19.79 -5.66 -19.06
N ASP A 137 20.55 -6.57 -19.65
CA ASP A 137 21.61 -7.31 -18.95
C ASP A 137 22.70 -6.38 -18.41
N SER A 138 23.14 -5.41 -19.22
CA SER A 138 24.10 -4.38 -18.81
C SER A 138 23.57 -3.51 -17.66
N GLU A 139 22.33 -3.03 -17.76
CA GLU A 139 21.67 -2.23 -16.72
C GLU A 139 21.48 -3.04 -15.43
N SER A 140 21.13 -4.32 -15.53
CA SER A 140 20.99 -5.22 -14.38
C SER A 140 22.33 -5.41 -13.64
N LYS A 141 23.43 -5.59 -14.37
CA LYS A 141 24.78 -5.67 -13.77
C LYS A 141 25.19 -4.36 -13.10
N LEU A 142 24.84 -3.22 -13.70
CA LEU A 142 25.09 -1.91 -13.10
C LEU A 142 24.29 -1.73 -11.82
N PHE A 143 23.00 -2.12 -11.82
CA PHE A 143 22.14 -2.05 -10.66
C PHE A 143 22.70 -2.84 -9.47
N VAL A 144 23.15 -4.08 -9.69
CA VAL A 144 23.78 -4.90 -8.64
C VAL A 144 25.00 -4.19 -8.05
N ARG A 145 25.92 -3.68 -8.89
CA ARG A 145 27.10 -2.95 -8.41
C ARG A 145 26.75 -1.71 -7.58
N VAL A 146 25.79 -0.92 -8.04
CA VAL A 146 25.34 0.29 -7.32
C VAL A 146 24.67 -0.11 -6.00
N ASN A 147 23.90 -1.20 -5.99
CA ASN A 147 23.25 -1.72 -4.78
C ASN A 147 24.27 -2.22 -3.75
N ASP A 148 25.33 -2.89 -4.19
CA ASP A 148 26.43 -3.32 -3.34
C ASP A 148 27.16 -2.12 -2.74
N GLN A 149 27.43 -1.09 -3.56
CA GLN A 149 28.03 0.16 -3.10
C GLN A 149 27.14 0.90 -2.08
N ARG A 150 25.83 0.94 -2.32
CA ARG A 150 24.87 1.49 -1.35
C ARG A 150 24.96 0.76 -0.01
N THR A 151 24.98 -0.57 -0.04
CA THR A 151 25.05 -1.41 1.16
C THR A 151 26.37 -1.18 1.91
N TYR A 152 27.48 -1.10 1.19
CA TYR A 152 28.79 -0.75 1.77
C TYR A 152 28.76 0.60 2.49
N LEU A 153 28.25 1.65 1.83
CA LEU A 153 28.17 2.99 2.42
C LEU A 153 27.22 3.04 3.62
N GLN A 154 26.11 2.28 3.58
CA GLN A 154 25.21 2.16 4.73
C GLN A 154 25.91 1.53 5.95
N ASN A 155 26.74 0.51 5.74
CA ASN A 155 27.53 -0.09 6.80
C ASN A 155 28.56 0.89 7.38
N GLU A 156 29.28 1.64 6.54
CA GLU A 156 30.22 2.67 6.98
C GLU A 156 29.53 3.76 7.82
N LEU A 157 28.35 4.24 7.38
CA LEU A 157 27.55 5.20 8.13
C LEU A 157 27.13 4.65 9.50
N MET A 158 26.70 3.39 9.57
CA MET A 158 26.34 2.73 10.82
C MET A 158 27.55 2.63 11.76
N ILE A 159 28.73 2.27 11.26
CA ILE A 159 29.97 2.25 12.04
C ILE A 159 30.30 3.64 12.58
N CYS A 160 30.25 4.67 11.74
CA CYS A 160 30.47 6.06 12.14
C CYS A 160 29.48 6.51 13.22
N GLN A 161 28.20 6.23 13.06
CA GLN A 161 27.16 6.55 14.06
C GLN A 161 27.45 5.86 15.39
N ASN A 162 27.78 4.57 15.38
CA ASN A 162 28.16 3.83 16.58
C ASN A 162 29.39 4.44 17.27
N ASN A 163 30.41 4.82 16.50
CA ASN A 163 31.59 5.48 17.04
C ASN A 163 31.27 6.85 17.66
N ILE A 164 30.42 7.66 16.99
CA ILE A 164 29.95 8.93 17.53
C ILE A 164 29.20 8.72 18.84
N MET A 165 28.28 7.75 18.91
CA MET A 165 27.55 7.43 20.14
C MET A 165 28.48 7.01 21.28
N ARG A 166 29.49 6.18 21.00
CA ARG A 166 30.49 5.77 22.01
C ARG A 166 31.28 6.97 22.51
N LEU A 167 31.72 7.86 21.63
CA LEU A 167 32.46 9.07 21.98
C LEU A 167 31.59 10.05 22.77
N GLN A 168 30.33 10.24 22.38
CA GLN A 168 29.37 11.09 23.10
C GLN A 168 29.08 10.55 24.51
N LYS A 169 28.88 9.23 24.66
CA LYS A 169 28.68 8.58 25.96
C LYS A 169 29.90 8.74 26.88
N ASN A 170 31.11 8.71 26.30
CA ASN A 170 32.36 8.93 27.04
C ASN A 170 32.73 10.43 27.20
N GLY A 171 32.01 11.35 26.56
CA GLY A 171 32.28 12.79 26.62
C GLY A 171 32.10 13.37 28.03
N SER A 172 31.16 12.83 28.81
CA SER A 172 30.93 13.24 30.20
C SER A 172 32.08 12.82 31.14
N TYR A 173 32.83 11.77 30.79
CA TYR A 173 34.01 11.35 31.56
C TYR A 173 35.17 12.35 31.39
N TRP A 174 35.36 12.89 30.18
CA TRP A 174 36.41 13.89 29.89
C TRP A 174 36.08 15.31 30.35
N GLN A 175 34.81 15.62 30.62
CA GLN A 175 34.39 16.91 31.19
C GLN A 175 34.61 17.03 32.70
N ASN A 176 34.70 15.89 33.42
CA ASN A 176 34.83 15.85 34.88
C ASN A 176 36.27 15.60 35.37
N ILE A 177 37.26 15.57 34.47
CA ILE A 177 38.66 15.56 34.87
C ILE A 177 39.07 17.02 35.11
N PRO A 178 39.40 17.42 36.35
CA PRO A 178 39.95 18.74 36.61
C PRO A 178 41.27 18.84 35.87
N ARG A 179 41.27 19.51 34.70
CA ARG A 179 42.49 19.81 33.98
C ARG A 179 43.34 20.72 34.86
N ARG A 180 44.41 20.18 35.44
CA ARG A 180 45.48 21.01 35.97
C ARG A 180 46.00 21.85 34.80
N ASN A 181 46.15 23.15 35.00
CA ASN A 181 46.46 24.12 33.94
C ASN A 181 47.75 23.82 33.15
N ASP A 182 48.58 22.88 33.62
CA ASP A 182 49.89 22.55 33.06
C ASP A 182 49.93 21.27 32.20
N GLU A 183 48.82 20.55 32.02
CA GLU A 183 48.80 19.39 31.12
C GLU A 183 48.65 19.84 29.66
N ARG A 184 49.77 19.86 28.93
CA ARG A 184 49.78 20.09 27.49
C ARG A 184 49.11 18.91 26.78
N VAL A 185 48.06 19.18 26.01
CA VAL A 185 47.47 18.18 25.11
C VAL A 185 48.47 17.90 23.99
N LEU A 186 49.02 16.68 23.98
CA LEU A 186 49.96 16.21 22.96
C LEU A 186 49.17 15.49 21.86
N ASP A 187 49.29 15.94 20.61
CA ASP A 187 48.91 15.14 19.45
C ASP A 187 49.98 14.05 19.25
N PRO A 188 49.63 12.75 19.27
CA PRO A 188 50.57 11.65 19.10
C PRO A 188 51.40 11.72 17.80
N LYS A 189 50.94 12.43 16.77
CA LYS A 189 51.65 12.62 15.50
C LYS A 189 52.29 14.00 15.33
N ARG A 190 51.85 15.02 16.08
CA ARG A 190 52.21 16.43 15.83
C ARG A 190 52.78 17.17 17.05
N GLY A 191 52.90 16.53 18.21
CA GLY A 191 53.45 17.14 19.41
C GLY A 191 52.47 18.11 20.09
N PRO A 192 52.95 19.03 20.96
CA PRO A 192 52.09 19.88 21.79
C PRO A 192 51.19 20.79 20.94
N ILE A 193 49.88 20.64 21.10
CA ILE A 193 48.90 21.50 20.40
C ILE A 193 48.98 22.90 21.04
N LYS A 194 49.43 23.90 20.27
CA LYS A 194 49.40 25.30 20.72
C LYS A 194 47.93 25.70 20.95
N LYS A 195 47.59 26.14 22.17
CA LYS A 195 46.28 26.73 22.48
C LYS A 195 46.12 28.01 21.66
N ILE A 196 45.46 27.90 20.51
CA ILE A 196 44.95 29.08 19.82
C ILE A 196 43.67 29.44 20.58
N PHE A 197 43.77 30.38 21.50
CA PHE A 197 42.61 31.04 22.08
C PHE A 197 41.94 31.87 20.97
N GLY A 198 41.10 31.23 20.16
CA GLY A 198 40.17 31.90 19.27
C GLY A 198 38.95 32.31 20.09
N ASN A 199 38.92 33.56 20.55
CA ASN A 199 37.76 34.16 21.20
C ASN A 199 36.66 34.57 20.20
N GLU A 200 36.66 34.00 18.99
CA GLU A 200 35.66 34.30 17.98
C GLU A 200 34.46 33.39 18.18
N ARG A 201 33.47 33.91 18.92
CA ARG A 201 32.11 33.37 18.90
C ARG A 201 31.67 33.25 17.43
N LEU A 202 31.38 32.02 16.99
CA LEU A 202 30.72 31.79 15.72
C LEU A 202 29.38 32.55 15.73
N PRO A 203 29.01 33.22 14.63
CA PRO A 203 27.79 34.01 14.59
C PRO A 203 26.56 33.10 14.75
N PRO A 204 25.47 33.58 15.38
CA PRO A 204 24.28 32.79 15.59
C PRO A 204 23.62 32.46 14.25
N ILE A 205 23.19 31.21 14.12
CA ILE A 205 22.43 30.74 12.97
C ILE A 205 21.08 31.45 12.98
N VAL A 206 20.80 32.21 11.92
CA VAL A 206 19.54 32.92 11.74
C VAL A 206 18.46 31.88 11.41
N THR A 207 17.45 31.77 12.26
CA THR A 207 16.17 31.10 11.98
C THR A 207 15.26 32.00 11.18
#